data_AF-A0A9D1TXQ8-F1
#
_entry.id   AF-A0A9D1TXQ8-F1
#
_cell.length_a   1.000
_cell.length_b   1.000
_cell.length_c   1.000
_cell.angle_alpha   90.00
_cell.angle_beta   90.00
_cell.angle_gamma   90.00
#
_symmetry.space_group_name_H-M   'P 1'
#
loop_
_entity.id
_entity.type
_entity.pdbx_description
1 polymer ?
#
loop_
_entity_poly.entity_id
_entity_poly.type
_entity_poly.pdbx_seq_one_letter_code
_entity_poly.pdbx_strand_id
1 'polypeptide(L)'
;MGGGRKDCFPGGDGSTIPPDAYSGTIPVPIYDINGETATIANVLIEDIISGTNTLSYSIQNPTTFICNPTAPYDWYTISGSQNNTLWGATTKSVYDPCPTGWHVPQDGTWNDFYDENAPYYILGVQTVTGDYNMTNGRVYKALTWYSSGGYRTYSNNTLRLVGLNGYWWSSTPSDTQSKYFYFFRNAVRPSNLYGRAYGYSVRCVQE
;
A
#
# COMPACT_ATOMS: atom_id res chain seq x y z
N MET A 1 -14.60 -13.42 7.32
CA MET A 1 -13.64 -13.92 6.32
C MET A 1 -13.34 -12.76 5.39
N GLY A 2 -12.21 -12.09 5.55
CA GLY A 2 -11.85 -10.91 4.75
C GLY A 2 -10.34 -10.92 4.57
N GLY A 3 -9.90 -11.52 3.47
CA GLY A 3 -8.49 -11.63 3.08
C GLY A 3 -8.23 -10.70 1.91
N GLY A 4 -7.98 -9.44 2.21
CA GLY A 4 -7.39 -8.44 1.32
C GLY A 4 -6.35 -7.68 2.12
N ARG A 5 -5.19 -7.33 1.53
CA ARG A 5 -4.09 -6.63 2.22
C ARG A 5 -4.63 -5.44 3.02
N LYS A 6 -4.58 -5.53 4.36
CA LYS A 6 -4.63 -4.37 5.26
C LYS A 6 -3.24 -3.75 5.30
N ASP A 7 -3.16 -2.49 4.87
CA ASP A 7 -2.09 -1.51 5.02
C ASP A 7 -0.70 -2.06 5.40
N CYS A 8 0.15 -2.30 4.39
CA CYS A 8 1.51 -2.79 4.60
C CYS A 8 2.51 -1.70 5.02
N PHE A 9 2.06 -0.52 5.47
CA PHE A 9 2.96 0.61 5.69
C PHE A 9 3.07 1.02 7.14
N PRO A 10 4.23 0.74 7.76
CA PRO A 10 4.64 1.55 8.89
C PRO A 10 4.78 3.03 8.54
N GLY A 11 4.35 3.89 9.47
CA GLY A 11 4.54 5.34 9.39
C GLY A 11 3.30 6.19 9.67
N GLY A 12 2.18 5.61 10.11
CA GLY A 12 0.99 6.38 10.48
C GLY A 12 1.19 7.29 11.71
N ASP A 13 2.05 6.87 12.64
CA ASP A 13 2.45 7.60 13.86
C ASP A 13 3.82 7.06 14.34
N GLY A 14 4.71 7.91 14.84
CA GLY A 14 5.91 7.50 15.59
C GLY A 14 7.02 6.82 14.79
N SER A 15 7.24 7.18 13.52
CA SER A 15 8.42 6.67 12.82
C SER A 15 9.69 7.39 13.31
N THR A 16 10.79 6.67 13.49
CA THR A 16 12.04 7.26 13.99
C THR A 16 12.97 7.80 12.90
N ILE A 17 12.50 7.79 11.65
CA ILE A 17 13.39 7.68 10.50
C ILE A 17 13.35 8.96 9.67
N PRO A 18 14.50 9.62 9.47
CA PRO A 18 14.63 10.73 8.53
C PRO A 18 14.17 10.31 7.12
N PRO A 19 13.47 11.21 6.38
CA PRO A 19 12.96 10.93 5.03
C PRO A 19 13.99 10.43 4.00
N ASP A 20 15.28 10.58 4.26
CA ASP A 20 16.40 10.27 3.36
C ASP A 20 17.26 9.05 3.80
N ALA A 21 17.01 8.46 4.97
CA ALA A 21 17.91 7.47 5.58
C ALA A 21 17.44 6.00 5.55
N TYR A 22 16.29 5.69 4.95
CA TYR A 22 15.72 4.33 5.05
C TYR A 22 16.34 3.33 4.04
N SER A 23 17.12 2.37 4.54
CA SER A 23 17.72 1.29 3.73
C SER A 23 17.54 -0.14 4.29
N GLY A 24 16.73 -0.34 5.34
CA GLY A 24 16.67 -1.62 6.07
C GLY A 24 15.25 -2.16 6.33
N THR A 25 15.18 -3.41 6.75
CA THR A 25 13.95 -4.12 7.15
C THR A 25 13.70 -3.90 8.64
N ILE A 26 13.21 -2.73 9.05
CA ILE A 26 12.86 -2.52 10.47
C ILE A 26 11.41 -2.96 10.69
N PRO A 27 11.15 -3.95 11.58
CA PRO A 27 9.79 -4.28 11.99
C PRO A 27 9.22 -3.11 12.78
N VAL A 28 8.05 -2.63 12.36
CA VAL A 28 7.33 -1.60 13.10
C VAL A 28 6.31 -2.27 14.01
N PRO A 29 6.21 -1.80 15.27
CA PRO A 29 5.23 -2.31 16.20
C PRO A 29 3.82 -2.16 15.61
N ILE A 30 3.11 -3.28 15.48
CA ILE A 30 1.67 -3.29 15.25
C ILE A 30 1.02 -3.43 16.62
N TYR A 31 -0.12 -2.79 16.84
CA TYR A 31 -0.86 -2.90 18.08
C TYR A 31 -2.06 -3.85 17.89
N ASP A 32 -2.34 -4.68 18.89
CA ASP A 32 -3.55 -5.49 18.91
C ASP A 32 -4.79 -4.65 19.26
N ILE A 33 -5.96 -5.28 19.34
CA ILE A 33 -7.23 -4.61 19.69
C ILE A 33 -7.23 -4.01 21.11
N ASN A 34 -6.29 -4.43 21.96
CA ASN A 34 -6.12 -3.95 23.32
C ASN A 34 -5.08 -2.82 23.42
N GLY A 35 -4.47 -2.43 22.28
CA GLY A 35 -3.40 -1.43 22.26
C GLY A 35 -2.05 -1.97 22.69
N GLU A 36 -1.90 -3.29 22.83
CA GLU A 36 -0.64 -3.92 23.21
C GLU A 36 0.24 -4.13 21.98
N THR A 37 1.56 -4.01 22.18
CA THR A 37 2.53 -4.14 21.09
C THR A 37 2.57 -5.59 20.61
N ALA A 38 1.92 -5.88 19.49
CA ALA A 38 2.07 -7.13 18.76
C ALA A 38 3.45 -7.13 18.09
N THR A 39 4.42 -7.76 18.75
CA THR A 39 5.71 -8.05 18.14
C THR A 39 5.50 -9.07 17.05
N ILE A 40 5.58 -8.62 15.79
CA ILE A 40 5.58 -9.59 14.71
C ILE A 40 6.99 -10.12 14.57
N ALA A 41 7.30 -11.13 15.38
CA ALA A 41 8.57 -11.82 15.33
C ALA A 41 8.83 -12.47 13.95
N ASN A 42 7.87 -12.49 13.01
CA ASN A 42 7.98 -13.16 11.71
C ASN A 42 7.22 -12.47 10.54
N VAL A 43 7.04 -11.13 10.48
CA VAL A 43 6.11 -10.54 9.48
C VAL A 43 6.56 -10.63 8.03
N LEU A 44 7.73 -11.18 7.74
CA LEU A 44 8.19 -11.33 6.36
C LEU A 44 8.85 -12.70 6.19
N ILE A 45 8.06 -13.77 6.29
CA ILE A 45 8.36 -14.92 5.43
C ILE A 45 7.96 -14.45 4.04
N GLU A 46 8.95 -14.05 3.25
CA GLU A 46 8.75 -13.81 1.83
C GLU A 46 8.48 -15.15 1.16
N ASP A 47 7.41 -15.22 0.37
CA ASP A 47 7.19 -16.38 -0.48
C ASP A 47 7.14 -15.93 -1.94
N ILE A 48 7.83 -16.69 -2.78
CA ILE A 48 7.76 -16.52 -4.22
C ILE A 48 6.60 -17.41 -4.68
N ILE A 49 5.76 -16.87 -5.56
CA ILE A 49 4.62 -17.63 -6.09
C ILE A 49 5.06 -19.02 -6.56
N SER A 50 4.34 -20.04 -6.05
CA SER A 50 4.42 -21.42 -6.50
C SER A 50 3.02 -21.93 -6.86
N GLY A 51 2.95 -22.89 -7.80
CA GLY A 51 1.67 -23.41 -8.30
C GLY A 51 0.94 -22.50 -9.30
N THR A 52 -0.36 -22.74 -9.50
CA THR A 52 -1.18 -22.03 -10.51
C THR A 52 -1.57 -20.62 -10.08
N ASN A 53 -1.98 -20.45 -8.82
CA ASN A 53 -2.26 -19.16 -8.21
C ASN A 53 -2.09 -19.22 -6.68
N THR A 54 -2.06 -18.04 -6.04
CA THR A 54 -1.82 -17.89 -4.60
C THR A 54 -3.06 -17.64 -3.75
N LEU A 55 -4.28 -17.79 -4.27
CA LEU A 55 -5.50 -17.42 -3.53
C LEU A 55 -5.66 -18.17 -2.21
N SER A 56 -5.61 -19.51 -2.25
CA SER A 56 -5.74 -20.33 -1.05
C SER A 56 -4.60 -20.08 -0.06
N TYR A 57 -3.40 -19.77 -0.58
CA TYR A 57 -2.23 -19.47 0.23
C TYR A 57 -2.37 -18.12 0.93
N SER A 58 -2.80 -17.07 0.22
CA SER A 58 -2.92 -15.72 0.78
C SER A 58 -4.01 -15.64 1.85
N ILE A 59 -5.06 -16.44 1.74
CA ILE A 59 -6.10 -16.59 2.77
C ILE A 59 -5.54 -17.23 4.05
N GLN A 60 -4.67 -18.23 3.91
CA GLN A 60 -4.07 -18.94 5.06
C GLN A 60 -2.90 -18.19 5.69
N ASN A 61 -2.24 -17.31 4.92
CA ASN A 61 -1.05 -16.56 5.33
C ASN A 61 -1.26 -15.05 5.15
N PRO A 62 -2.23 -14.44 5.88
CA PRO A 62 -2.61 -13.04 5.68
C PRO A 62 -1.51 -12.03 6.02
N THR A 63 -0.46 -12.46 6.74
CA THR A 63 0.70 -11.65 7.11
C THR A 63 1.89 -11.83 6.16
N THR A 64 1.80 -12.72 5.16
CA THR A 64 2.90 -12.99 4.23
C THR A 64 2.87 -12.03 3.05
N PHE A 65 4.02 -11.41 2.77
CA PHE A 65 4.22 -10.67 1.54
C PHE A 65 4.59 -11.62 0.40
N ILE A 66 3.72 -11.73 -0.60
CA ILE A 66 3.93 -12.56 -1.78
C ILE A 66 4.70 -11.76 -2.84
N CYS A 67 5.89 -12.24 -3.19
CA CYS A 67 6.75 -11.68 -4.23
C CYS A 67 6.57 -12.43 -5.56
N ASN A 68 6.77 -11.73 -6.67
CA ASN A 68 6.92 -12.32 -7.99
C ASN A 68 7.88 -11.51 -8.86
N PRO A 69 9.14 -11.96 -9.03
CA PRO A 69 10.12 -11.27 -9.86
C PRO A 69 9.90 -11.48 -11.37
N THR A 70 8.97 -12.36 -11.77
CA THR A 70 8.70 -12.68 -13.18
C THR A 70 7.62 -11.78 -13.75
N ALA A 71 7.87 -11.18 -14.93
CA ALA A 71 6.87 -10.38 -15.64
C ALA A 71 5.58 -11.19 -15.87
N PRO A 72 4.38 -10.61 -15.66
CA PRO A 72 4.09 -9.18 -15.48
C PRO A 72 4.17 -8.65 -14.03
N TYR A 73 4.86 -9.35 -13.14
CA TYR A 73 5.01 -9.01 -11.72
C TYR A 73 3.67 -9.01 -11.00
N ASP A 74 2.97 -10.14 -11.09
CA ASP A 74 1.68 -10.33 -10.46
C ASP A 74 1.80 -11.20 -9.21
N TRP A 75 1.19 -10.81 -8.08
CA TRP A 75 1.26 -11.62 -6.84
C TRP A 75 0.31 -12.83 -6.87
N TYR A 76 -0.69 -12.81 -7.75
CA TYR A 76 -1.73 -13.83 -7.80
C TYR A 76 -1.33 -15.04 -8.64
N THR A 77 -0.68 -14.84 -9.80
CA THR A 77 -0.29 -15.92 -10.71
C THR A 77 1.01 -15.62 -11.47
N ILE A 78 1.63 -16.67 -12.02
CA ILE A 78 2.80 -16.59 -12.94
C ILE A 78 2.46 -16.90 -14.41
N SER A 79 1.23 -17.35 -14.72
CA SER A 79 0.89 -17.92 -16.04
C SER A 79 -0.15 -17.11 -16.82
N GLY A 80 -0.25 -15.79 -16.59
CA GLY A 80 -1.17 -14.93 -17.34
C GLY A 80 -2.66 -15.16 -17.03
N SER A 81 -2.98 -15.90 -15.97
CA SER A 81 -4.36 -16.16 -15.51
C SER A 81 -4.74 -15.22 -14.35
N GLN A 82 -4.59 -13.93 -14.56
CA GLN A 82 -4.84 -12.91 -13.55
C GLN A 82 -6.30 -12.90 -13.07
N ASN A 83 -6.53 -12.56 -11.80
CA ASN A 83 -7.86 -12.31 -11.29
C ASN A 83 -8.12 -10.80 -11.10
N ASN A 84 -8.89 -10.24 -12.02
CA ASN A 84 -9.21 -8.81 -12.08
C ASN A 84 -10.42 -8.43 -11.22
N THR A 85 -11.07 -9.38 -10.55
CA THR A 85 -12.28 -9.14 -9.77
C THR A 85 -12.06 -9.20 -8.25
N LEU A 86 -10.82 -9.43 -7.79
CA LEU A 86 -10.50 -9.59 -6.37
C LEU A 86 -10.99 -8.43 -5.50
N TRP A 87 -10.69 -7.17 -5.82
CA TRP A 87 -11.21 -6.04 -5.02
C TRP A 87 -12.54 -5.50 -5.55
N GLY A 88 -12.98 -5.95 -6.73
CA GLY A 88 -14.29 -5.56 -7.26
C GLY A 88 -14.35 -4.11 -7.70
N ALA A 89 -13.68 -3.78 -8.82
CA ALA A 89 -13.59 -2.43 -9.38
C ALA A 89 -14.93 -1.74 -9.71
N THR A 90 -16.03 -2.48 -9.79
CA THR A 90 -17.39 -1.95 -10.06
C THR A 90 -18.35 -2.30 -8.92
N THR A 91 -18.17 -3.48 -8.34
CA THR A 91 -18.96 -3.97 -7.21
C THR A 91 -18.00 -4.62 -6.25
N LYS A 92 -17.98 -4.12 -5.01
CA LYS A 92 -17.12 -4.61 -3.94
C LYS A 92 -17.21 -6.12 -3.80
N SER A 93 -16.05 -6.77 -3.76
CA SER A 93 -15.94 -8.21 -3.60
C SER A 93 -15.66 -8.59 -2.14
N VAL A 94 -15.81 -9.87 -1.80
CA VAL A 94 -15.42 -10.43 -0.48
C VAL A 94 -13.92 -10.32 -0.17
N TYR A 95 -13.08 -10.07 -1.18
CA TYR A 95 -11.64 -9.86 -1.00
C TYR A 95 -11.23 -8.37 -1.00
N ASP A 96 -12.19 -7.45 -1.09
CA ASP A 96 -11.91 -6.03 -0.83
C ASP A 96 -11.59 -5.86 0.67
N PRO A 97 -10.43 -5.29 1.03
CA PRO A 97 -9.99 -5.16 2.42
C PRO A 97 -10.81 -4.17 3.27
N CYS A 98 -11.64 -3.34 2.64
CA CYS A 98 -12.40 -2.31 3.33
C CYS A 98 -13.63 -2.85 4.06
N PRO A 99 -14.08 -2.21 5.15
CA PRO A 99 -15.31 -2.60 5.83
C PRO A 99 -16.55 -2.32 4.97
N THR A 100 -17.72 -2.84 5.39
CA THR A 100 -19.01 -2.53 4.76
C THR A 100 -19.28 -1.02 4.72
N GLY A 101 -19.81 -0.51 3.60
CA GLY A 101 -20.03 0.92 3.36
C GLY A 101 -18.77 1.65 2.86
N TRP A 102 -17.67 0.92 2.67
CA TRP A 102 -16.41 1.45 2.17
C TRP A 102 -15.78 0.49 1.16
N HIS A 103 -15.06 1.01 0.18
CA HIS A 103 -14.36 0.21 -0.82
C HIS A 103 -12.96 0.77 -1.10
N VAL A 104 -12.12 -0.04 -1.77
CA VAL A 104 -10.84 0.45 -2.29
C VAL A 104 -11.11 1.40 -3.45
N PRO A 105 -10.53 2.62 -3.47
CA PRO A 105 -10.69 3.61 -4.53
C PRO A 105 -10.62 3.03 -5.92
N GLN A 106 -11.46 3.52 -6.82
CA GLN A 106 -11.40 3.18 -8.23
C GLN A 106 -10.51 4.20 -8.98
N ASP A 107 -10.04 3.85 -10.17
CA ASP A 107 -9.39 4.80 -11.06
C ASP A 107 -10.32 6.00 -11.28
N GLY A 108 -9.75 7.20 -11.30
CA GLY A 108 -10.50 8.45 -11.33
C GLY A 108 -10.79 9.08 -9.98
N THR A 109 -10.68 8.35 -8.87
CA THR A 109 -10.87 8.90 -7.50
C THR A 109 -9.98 10.11 -7.23
N TRP A 110 -8.77 10.12 -7.79
CA TRP A 110 -7.77 11.17 -7.58
C TRP A 110 -7.62 12.14 -8.76
N ASN A 111 -8.52 12.14 -9.76
CA ASN A 111 -8.33 12.97 -10.96
C ASN A 111 -8.24 14.48 -10.69
N ASP A 112 -8.83 14.94 -9.59
CA ASP A 112 -8.76 16.33 -9.10
C ASP A 112 -7.62 16.55 -8.08
N PHE A 113 -6.81 15.51 -7.81
CA PHE A 113 -5.64 15.57 -6.95
C PHE A 113 -4.42 15.98 -7.78
N TYR A 114 -4.22 17.28 -7.93
CA TYR A 114 -3.07 17.88 -8.64
C TYR A 114 -2.61 19.18 -7.95
N ASP A 115 -1.41 19.66 -8.24
CA ASP A 115 -0.69 20.63 -7.39
C ASP A 115 -1.45 21.95 -7.14
N GLU A 116 -2.24 22.45 -8.10
CA GLU A 116 -3.07 23.66 -7.90
C GLU A 116 -4.25 23.44 -6.91
N ASN A 117 -4.69 22.19 -6.71
CA ASN A 117 -5.74 21.80 -5.76
C ASN A 117 -5.20 21.02 -4.54
N ALA A 118 -3.89 20.75 -4.49
CA ALA A 118 -3.23 19.99 -3.44
C ALA A 118 -1.81 20.52 -3.13
N PRO A 119 -1.67 21.80 -2.76
CA PRO A 119 -0.37 22.43 -2.56
C PRO A 119 0.39 21.91 -1.32
N TYR A 120 -0.26 21.12 -0.47
CA TYR A 120 0.24 20.78 0.87
C TYR A 120 1.01 19.47 0.86
N TYR A 121 2.19 19.43 0.22
CA TYR A 121 3.20 18.47 0.67
C TYR A 121 3.68 18.91 2.05
N ILE A 122 3.33 18.14 3.07
CA ILE A 122 3.66 18.45 4.46
C ILE A 122 4.87 17.60 4.84
N LEU A 123 5.91 18.27 5.32
CA LEU A 123 7.02 17.61 5.97
C LEU A 123 6.55 17.08 7.32
N GLY A 124 7.01 15.88 7.66
CA GLY A 124 6.72 15.28 8.95
C GLY A 124 7.15 16.17 10.11
N VAL A 125 6.37 16.16 11.18
CA VAL A 125 6.65 16.95 12.39
C VAL A 125 7.45 16.08 13.36
N GLN A 126 8.69 16.46 13.62
CA GLN A 126 9.54 15.82 14.61
C GLN A 126 9.12 16.24 16.03
N THR A 127 8.98 15.28 16.95
CA THR A 127 8.68 15.55 18.36
C THR A 127 9.90 15.48 19.26
N VAL A 128 10.76 14.51 19.03
CA VAL A 128 12.12 14.43 19.59
C VAL A 128 13.07 13.95 18.49
N THR A 129 14.38 14.09 18.68
CA THR A 129 15.37 13.71 17.66
C THR A 129 15.17 12.28 17.20
N GLY A 130 14.76 12.14 15.94
CA GLY A 130 14.44 10.85 15.35
C GLY A 130 13.15 10.23 15.87
N ASP A 131 12.10 10.99 16.22
CA ASP A 131 10.71 10.54 16.35
C ASP A 131 9.79 11.55 15.66
N TYR A 132 8.92 11.09 14.75
CA TYR A 132 8.00 11.92 13.99
C TYR A 132 6.54 11.62 14.33
N ASN A 133 5.78 12.65 14.73
CA ASN A 133 4.33 12.59 14.91
C ASN A 133 3.57 12.38 13.61
N MET A 134 4.17 12.76 12.47
CA MET A 134 3.62 12.52 11.15
C MET A 134 4.79 12.22 10.23
N THR A 135 4.68 11.22 9.35
CA THR A 135 5.61 11.11 8.22
C THR A 135 5.39 12.26 7.24
N ASN A 136 6.27 12.43 6.25
CA ASN A 136 5.93 13.28 5.11
C ASN A 136 4.65 12.78 4.42
N GLY A 137 3.94 13.65 3.70
CA GLY A 137 2.74 13.25 2.96
C GLY A 137 2.02 14.41 2.31
N ARG A 138 0.79 14.15 1.84
CA ARG A 138 -0.10 15.15 1.24
C ARG A 138 -1.50 15.07 1.81
N VAL A 139 -2.13 16.24 1.94
CA VAL A 139 -3.56 16.35 2.27
C VAL A 139 -4.38 16.49 0.99
N TYR A 140 -5.39 15.64 0.84
CA TYR A 140 -6.40 15.68 -0.22
C TYR A 140 -7.72 16.22 0.33
N LYS A 141 -8.32 17.18 -0.39
CA LYS A 141 -9.61 17.82 -0.03
C LYS A 141 -9.67 18.32 1.41
N ALA A 142 -8.56 18.84 1.93
CA ALA A 142 -8.40 19.36 3.30
C ALA A 142 -8.75 18.39 4.46
N LEU A 143 -9.08 17.13 4.17
CA LEU A 143 -9.61 16.16 5.15
C LEU A 143 -8.85 14.85 5.16
N THR A 144 -8.18 14.50 4.06
CA THR A 144 -7.66 13.15 3.85
C THR A 144 -6.14 13.18 3.78
N TRP A 145 -5.49 12.58 4.78
CA TRP A 145 -4.05 12.40 4.78
C TRP A 145 -3.63 11.19 3.94
N TYR A 146 -2.62 11.40 3.09
CA TYR A 146 -1.89 10.37 2.36
C TYR A 146 -0.41 10.45 2.74
N SER A 147 0.09 9.43 3.44
CA SER A 147 1.49 9.36 3.84
C SER A 147 2.44 9.04 2.66
N SER A 148 3.66 9.55 2.76
CA SER A 148 4.81 9.14 1.96
C SER A 148 5.38 7.82 2.48
N GLY A 149 4.56 6.76 2.50
CA GLY A 149 4.94 5.45 3.04
C GLY A 149 5.94 4.67 2.18
N GLY A 150 6.23 5.10 0.96
CA GLY A 150 7.06 4.37 0.01
C GLY A 150 6.36 3.13 -0.55
N TYR A 151 7.13 2.09 -0.87
CA TYR A 151 6.61 0.81 -1.36
C TYR A 151 7.52 -0.38 -1.09
N ARG A 152 6.94 -1.60 -1.07
CA ARG A 152 7.68 -2.88 -1.09
C ARG A 152 7.88 -3.38 -2.51
N THR A 153 9.10 -3.78 -2.84
CA THR A 153 9.45 -4.29 -4.18
C THR A 153 8.80 -5.66 -4.44
N TYR A 154 8.35 -5.83 -5.67
CA TYR A 154 7.78 -7.08 -6.18
C TYR A 154 8.72 -8.29 -6.14
N SER A 155 10.04 -8.07 -6.19
CA SER A 155 11.03 -9.13 -6.35
C SER A 155 11.51 -9.75 -5.04
N ASN A 156 11.59 -8.94 -3.98
CA ASN A 156 12.28 -9.28 -2.73
C ASN A 156 11.81 -8.42 -1.56
N ASN A 157 10.59 -7.86 -1.65
CA ASN A 157 9.91 -7.19 -0.53
C ASN A 157 10.71 -6.06 0.17
N THR A 158 11.74 -5.55 -0.49
CA THR A 158 12.55 -4.44 -0.02
C THR A 158 11.70 -3.18 0.02
N LEU A 159 11.70 -2.51 1.15
CA LEU A 159 10.97 -1.28 1.33
C LEU A 159 11.80 -0.10 0.80
N ARG A 160 11.21 0.74 -0.06
CA ARG A 160 11.87 1.82 -0.80
C ARG A 160 11.07 3.13 -0.74
N LEU A 161 11.78 4.26 -0.85
CA LEU A 161 11.22 5.61 -0.96
C LEU A 161 10.32 6.04 0.21
N VAL A 162 10.50 5.41 1.38
CA VAL A 162 9.84 5.81 2.62
C VAL A 162 10.21 7.25 2.96
N GLY A 163 9.22 8.06 3.34
CA GLY A 163 9.38 9.47 3.62
C GLY A 163 9.51 10.34 2.36
N LEU A 164 9.74 9.79 1.18
CA LEU A 164 9.92 10.57 -0.06
C LEU A 164 8.64 10.59 -0.90
N ASN A 165 8.04 9.42 -1.11
CA ASN A 165 6.93 9.23 -2.05
C ASN A 165 5.80 8.44 -1.39
N GLY A 166 4.56 8.74 -1.76
CA GLY A 166 3.39 7.91 -1.39
C GLY A 166 2.87 7.16 -2.59
N TYR A 167 2.58 5.86 -2.43
CA TYR A 167 2.02 4.99 -3.47
C TYR A 167 0.76 4.30 -2.95
N TRP A 168 -0.33 4.38 -3.71
CA TRP A 168 -1.65 3.94 -3.27
C TRP A 168 -2.36 3.18 -4.38
N TRP A 169 -2.66 1.90 -4.12
CA TRP A 169 -3.41 1.07 -5.05
C TRP A 169 -4.85 1.54 -5.18
N SER A 170 -5.39 1.39 -6.40
CA SER A 170 -6.83 1.38 -6.66
C SER A 170 -7.33 -0.06 -6.86
N SER A 171 -8.65 -0.25 -6.84
CA SER A 171 -9.30 -1.51 -7.20
C SER A 171 -9.38 -1.74 -8.71
N THR A 172 -9.00 -0.78 -9.54
CA THR A 172 -9.17 -0.87 -10.99
C THR A 172 -8.02 -1.63 -11.67
N PRO A 173 -8.28 -2.82 -12.26
CA PRO A 173 -7.30 -3.56 -13.03
C PRO A 173 -7.16 -2.99 -14.45
N SER A 174 -6.06 -3.32 -15.11
CA SER A 174 -5.86 -3.11 -16.55
C SER A 174 -5.02 -4.26 -17.09
N ASP A 175 -5.69 -5.21 -17.74
CA ASP A 175 -5.07 -6.44 -18.24
C ASP A 175 -4.27 -7.18 -17.15
N THR A 176 -2.94 -7.20 -17.24
CA THR A 176 -2.03 -7.86 -16.28
C THR A 176 -1.55 -6.95 -15.14
N GLN A 177 -1.96 -5.69 -15.14
CA GLN A 177 -1.54 -4.62 -14.21
C GLN A 177 -2.72 -4.09 -13.40
N SER A 178 -2.43 -3.23 -12.42
CA SER A 178 -3.45 -2.46 -11.69
C SER A 178 -3.14 -0.97 -11.70
N LYS A 179 -4.20 -0.18 -11.57
CA LYS A 179 -4.13 1.27 -11.46
C LYS A 179 -3.71 1.68 -10.05
N TYR A 180 -2.85 2.68 -9.96
CA TYR A 180 -2.43 3.29 -8.71
C TYR A 180 -2.22 4.79 -8.87
N PHE A 181 -2.34 5.47 -7.75
CA PHE A 181 -1.95 6.86 -7.59
C PHE A 181 -0.61 6.93 -6.87
N TYR A 182 0.26 7.86 -7.26
CA TYR A 182 1.42 8.20 -6.45
C TYR A 182 1.72 9.69 -6.45
N PHE A 183 2.44 10.13 -5.44
CA PHE A 183 2.95 11.50 -5.35
C PHE A 183 4.38 11.52 -4.83
N PHE A 184 5.04 12.64 -5.09
CA PHE A 184 6.29 13.03 -4.48
C PHE A 184 6.21 14.53 -4.16
N ARG A 185 7.30 15.08 -3.62
CA ARG A 185 7.34 16.47 -3.13
C ARG A 185 6.75 17.50 -4.11
N ASN A 186 7.07 17.37 -5.40
CA ASN A 186 6.77 18.39 -6.40
C ASN A 186 5.71 17.96 -7.44
N ALA A 187 5.11 16.77 -7.30
CA ALA A 187 4.03 16.38 -8.19
C ALA A 187 3.11 15.31 -7.61
N VAL A 188 1.90 15.28 -8.17
CA VAL A 188 0.87 14.27 -7.97
C VAL A 188 0.60 13.60 -9.30
N ARG A 189 0.46 12.27 -9.31
CA ARG A 189 0.25 11.46 -10.51
C ARG A 189 -0.98 10.57 -10.30
N PRO A 190 -2.18 11.08 -10.60
CA PRO A 190 -3.46 10.53 -10.12
C PRO A 190 -3.82 9.14 -10.66
N SER A 191 -3.27 8.75 -11.81
CA SER A 191 -3.53 7.46 -12.43
C SER A 191 -2.29 6.95 -13.18
N ASN A 192 -1.79 5.80 -12.77
CA ASN A 192 -0.65 5.10 -13.37
C ASN A 192 -0.91 3.59 -13.38
N LEU A 193 -0.10 2.84 -14.11
CA LEU A 193 -0.23 1.39 -14.27
C LEU A 193 1.08 0.68 -13.93
N TYR A 194 1.01 -0.37 -13.11
CA TYR A 194 2.16 -1.24 -12.88
C TYR A 194 1.74 -2.66 -12.43
N GLY A 195 2.74 -3.55 -12.39
CA GLY A 195 2.58 -4.92 -11.90
C GLY A 195 2.12 -4.97 -10.44
N ARG A 196 1.26 -5.94 -10.15
CA ARG A 196 0.43 -5.97 -8.93
C ARG A 196 1.18 -6.51 -7.71
N ALA A 197 2.35 -7.13 -7.91
CA ALA A 197 3.18 -7.67 -6.85
C ALA A 197 3.87 -6.60 -5.99
N TYR A 198 3.83 -5.32 -6.37
CA TYR A 198 4.28 -4.25 -5.48
C TYR A 198 3.37 -4.16 -4.26
N GLY A 199 3.99 -3.93 -3.10
CA GLY A 199 3.27 -3.48 -1.93
C GLY A 199 3.13 -1.98 -2.01
N TYR A 200 2.01 -1.47 -2.50
CA TYR A 200 1.57 -0.08 -2.33
C TYR A 200 0.46 -0.04 -1.28
N SER A 201 0.26 1.13 -0.67
CA SER A 201 -0.75 1.30 0.37
C SER A 201 -2.13 1.11 -0.20
N VAL A 202 -3.08 0.72 0.64
CA VAL A 202 -4.50 0.77 0.32
C VAL A 202 -5.14 1.78 1.27
N ARG A 203 -6.25 2.37 0.86
CA ARG A 203 -7.09 3.14 1.77
C ARG A 203 -8.53 2.84 1.40
N CYS A 204 -9.43 3.03 2.35
CA CYS A 204 -10.85 2.93 2.10
C CYS A 204 -11.46 4.30 1.80
N VAL A 205 -12.36 4.33 0.82
CA VAL A 205 -13.26 5.46 0.53
C VAL A 205 -14.71 4.99 0.68
N GLN A 206 -15.60 5.91 1.01
CA GLN A 206 -17.01 5.59 1.22
C GLN A 206 -17.65 5.19 -0.12
N GLU A 207 -18.50 4.15 -0.09
CA GLU A 207 -19.32 3.72 -1.24
C GLU A 207 -20.34 4.78 -1.69
#